data_AF-A0A385FXM6-F1
#
_entry.id   AF-A0A385FXM6-F1
#
_cell.length_a   1.000
_cell.length_b   1.000
_cell.length_c   1.000
_cell.angle_alpha   90.00
_cell.angle_beta   90.00
_cell.angle_gamma   90.00
#
_symmetry.space_group_name_H-M   'P 1'
#
loop_
_entity.id
_entity.type
_entity.pdbx_description
1 polymer ?
#
loop_
_entity_poly.entity_id
_entity_poly.type
_entity_poly.pdbx_seq_one_letter_code
_entity_poly.pdbx_strand_id
1 'polypeptide(L)'
;MRLSKDGGRNYFTKNTRRISSELPSFPAAVMVTGKDGCVSTFCLDFDAGRGDVAADVLALKGLLVRCGLRWIEDTSPSRGVHVYIPWRNRIDFTTARECVEALAIRFTSLDPSPHQSVYSGCIRVPGSPWKKGGYQTLTQPLAAAVDVAMRPNPSVGHDALRDELAPELATLRESIVEPTRLPGGKTTITNRSILRAEAEKIGRHGTFDASRYSSPSEARQAVLAAAAGSGWSLTDVQKRMQDGTWAGLTGFYARYSPRQRVKALKRDWRKAETFCFKQATLPQGIKNGRKYDTSRMNTQGGVDAKDLTNHQYLRSWETVLHSYERAHLRSREGISLRFLLRAMLEAAHKKDSPILEFGVRAFAQATGTHESTVARQLKMLVSAPTPLIRQVGEGRGRHADAYELIIPDVYAPIAETTSWKKGKAYALRPVFRELGQVAALVYEVIEKSQEDIKTIEITRETGLSPTSIKNALEMLQSWNLISRTESGWEISKARNLRSLADYFGVTESVAAQYAAHKKQRDVWHAWLDSRVNTFGTLALMTDDYEYSDADIPFWPDTDPHEITLASLTLRIGA
;
A
#
# COMPACT_ATOMS: atom_id res chain seq x y z
N MET A 1 23.55 12.37 3.97
CA MET A 1 23.60 10.91 3.74
C MET A 1 22.88 10.17 4.85
N ARG A 2 22.46 8.92 4.62
CA ARG A 2 21.88 8.02 5.62
C ARG A 2 22.82 6.82 5.81
N LEU A 3 23.08 6.48 7.07
CA LEU A 3 23.88 5.31 7.42
C LEU A 3 22.99 4.09 7.68
N SER A 4 23.38 2.95 7.15
CA SER A 4 22.71 1.67 7.37
C SER A 4 23.51 0.84 8.38
N LYS A 5 23.02 0.82 9.62
CA LYS A 5 23.61 0.04 10.72
C LYS A 5 23.31 -1.46 10.62
N ASP A 6 22.36 -1.84 9.77
CA ASP A 6 21.94 -3.22 9.51
C ASP A 6 22.58 -3.82 8.25
N GLY A 7 23.71 -3.25 7.81
CA GLY A 7 24.51 -3.80 6.72
C GLY A 7 23.89 -3.61 5.34
N GLY A 8 23.42 -2.39 5.04
CA GLY A 8 22.88 -1.99 3.75
C GLY A 8 21.44 -2.45 3.46
N ARG A 9 20.71 -2.99 4.46
CA ARG A 9 19.31 -3.44 4.27
C ARG A 9 18.33 -2.27 4.33
N ASN A 10 18.51 -1.36 5.29
CA ASN A 10 17.61 -0.21 5.44
C ASN A 10 18.37 1.10 5.68
N TYR A 11 17.90 2.17 5.05
CA TYR A 11 18.43 3.53 5.17
C TYR A 11 17.44 4.44 5.92
N PHE A 12 17.37 4.25 7.24
CA PHE A 12 16.43 4.99 8.11
C PHE A 12 16.75 6.48 8.20
N THR A 13 15.70 7.32 8.22
CA THR A 13 15.80 8.78 8.37
C THR A 13 16.52 9.21 9.65
N LYS A 14 16.35 8.47 10.76
CA LYS A 14 17.04 8.76 12.04
C LYS A 14 18.56 8.65 11.96
N ASN A 15 19.08 7.89 11.00
CA ASN A 15 20.52 7.75 10.77
C ASN A 15 21.05 8.76 9.74
N THR A 16 20.31 9.85 9.49
CA THR A 16 20.76 10.92 8.61
C THR A 16 21.92 11.67 9.24
N ARG A 17 23.01 11.80 8.48
CA ARG A 17 24.20 12.58 8.82
C ARG A 17 24.52 13.58 7.71
N ARG A 18 25.16 14.68 8.07
CA ARG A 18 25.79 15.56 7.08
C ARG A 18 26.91 14.79 6.37
N ILE A 19 27.14 15.10 5.11
CA ILE A 19 28.28 14.56 4.36
C ILE A 19 29.53 15.27 4.91
N SER A 20 30.58 14.51 5.20
CA SER A 20 31.88 14.99 5.66
C SER A 20 32.99 14.39 4.81
N SER A 21 34.23 14.85 5.02
CA SER A 21 35.44 14.31 4.37
C SER A 21 35.89 12.96 4.94
N GLU A 22 35.32 12.53 6.07
CA GLU A 22 35.64 11.24 6.68
C GLU A 22 34.83 10.10 6.04
N LEU A 23 35.48 8.96 5.83
CA LEU A 23 34.78 7.78 5.32
C LEU A 23 33.78 7.25 6.36
N PRO A 24 32.55 6.90 5.93
CA PRO A 24 31.55 6.39 6.85
C PRO A 24 31.94 4.98 7.33
N SER A 25 31.78 4.71 8.62
CA SER A 25 32.07 3.38 9.20
C SER A 25 31.02 2.30 8.87
N PHE A 26 29.91 2.69 8.24
CA PHE A 26 28.79 1.83 7.84
C PHE A 26 28.41 2.11 6.39
N PRO A 27 27.75 1.16 5.70
CA PRO A 27 27.17 1.44 4.39
C PRO A 27 26.33 2.72 4.42
N ALA A 28 26.63 3.63 3.50
CA ALA A 28 26.05 4.96 3.42
C ALA A 28 25.38 5.20 2.06
N ALA A 29 24.21 5.82 2.09
CA ALA A 29 23.47 6.24 0.89
C ALA A 29 23.16 7.74 0.93
N VAL A 30 23.09 8.38 -0.23
CA VAL A 30 22.76 9.79 -0.39
C VAL A 30 21.35 9.90 -0.98
N MET A 31 20.58 10.89 -0.48
CA MET A 31 19.25 11.16 -1.01
C MET A 31 19.35 11.67 -2.44
N VAL A 32 18.53 11.11 -3.32
CA VAL A 32 18.47 11.50 -4.74
C VAL A 32 17.77 12.85 -4.91
N THR A 33 16.65 13.02 -4.19
CA THR A 33 15.85 14.24 -4.26
C THR A 33 16.27 15.22 -3.18
N GLY A 34 16.46 16.49 -3.57
CA GLY A 34 16.74 17.57 -2.64
C GLY A 34 15.49 18.02 -1.86
N LYS A 35 15.70 18.86 -0.85
CA LYS A 35 14.60 19.40 0.00
C LYS A 35 13.60 20.27 -0.75
N ASP A 36 13.98 20.77 -1.91
CA ASP A 36 13.19 21.57 -2.84
C ASP A 36 12.35 20.71 -3.80
N GLY A 37 12.41 19.38 -3.71
CA GLY A 37 11.66 18.47 -4.58
C GLY A 37 12.27 18.32 -5.97
N CYS A 38 13.51 18.76 -6.17
CA CYS A 38 14.22 18.63 -7.43
C CYS A 38 15.42 17.67 -7.31
N VAL A 39 15.75 17.02 -8.41
CA VAL A 39 16.86 16.08 -8.55
C VAL A 39 18.00 16.77 -9.30
N SER A 40 19.21 16.69 -8.75
CA SER A 40 20.42 17.22 -9.41
C SER A 40 21.13 16.18 -10.29
N THR A 41 20.82 14.90 -10.09
CA THR A 41 21.51 13.78 -10.73
C THR A 41 20.54 12.64 -10.94
N PHE A 42 20.41 12.11 -12.16
CA PHE A 42 19.77 10.80 -12.32
C PHE A 42 20.72 9.72 -11.80
N CYS A 43 20.21 8.86 -10.94
CA CYS A 43 20.97 7.82 -10.27
C CYS A 43 20.32 6.50 -10.66
N LEU A 44 20.98 5.76 -11.55
CA LEU A 44 20.45 4.54 -12.15
C LEU A 44 21.14 3.36 -11.45
N ASP A 45 20.35 2.49 -10.81
CA ASP A 45 20.84 1.34 -10.03
C ASP A 45 20.59 0.04 -10.81
N PHE A 46 21.64 -0.52 -11.41
CA PHE A 46 21.55 -1.77 -12.17
C PHE A 46 21.90 -2.97 -11.28
N ASP A 47 20.91 -3.83 -11.06
CA ASP A 47 21.00 -5.00 -10.18
C ASP A 47 21.04 -6.30 -11.00
N ALA A 48 22.06 -7.13 -10.76
CA ALA A 48 22.24 -8.44 -11.40
C ALA A 48 21.11 -9.42 -11.07
N GLY A 49 20.33 -9.17 -10.02
CA GLY A 49 19.13 -9.95 -9.69
C GLY A 49 17.91 -9.68 -10.59
N ARG A 50 17.94 -8.64 -11.45
CA ARG A 50 16.80 -8.21 -12.26
C ARG A 50 16.95 -8.45 -13.77
N GLY A 51 18.18 -8.62 -14.24
CA GLY A 51 18.47 -8.81 -15.67
C GLY A 51 19.97 -8.81 -15.97
N ASP A 52 20.31 -8.76 -17.26
CA ASP A 52 21.71 -8.71 -17.70
C ASP A 52 22.26 -7.28 -17.60
N VAL A 53 22.86 -6.98 -16.43
CA VAL A 53 23.48 -5.69 -16.14
C VAL A 53 24.55 -5.30 -17.17
N ALA A 54 25.32 -6.24 -17.69
CA ALA A 54 26.42 -5.91 -18.60
C ALA A 54 25.87 -5.44 -19.95
N ALA A 55 24.87 -6.15 -20.49
CA ALA A 55 24.19 -5.78 -21.72
C ALA A 55 23.44 -4.44 -21.56
N ASP A 56 22.68 -4.28 -20.49
CA ASP A 56 21.87 -3.08 -20.24
C ASP A 56 22.74 -1.84 -20.03
N VAL A 57 23.82 -1.93 -19.25
CA VAL A 57 24.75 -0.81 -19.04
C VAL A 57 25.47 -0.44 -20.34
N LEU A 58 25.86 -1.41 -21.17
CA LEU A 58 26.46 -1.14 -22.48
C LEU A 58 25.48 -0.41 -23.41
N ALA A 59 24.24 -0.87 -23.48
CA ALA A 59 23.19 -0.24 -24.28
C ALA A 59 22.85 1.17 -23.77
N LEU A 60 22.78 1.37 -22.45
CA LEU A 60 22.63 2.68 -21.83
C LEU A 60 23.78 3.61 -22.23
N LYS A 61 25.04 3.16 -22.17
CA LYS A 61 26.20 3.99 -22.58
C LYS A 61 26.07 4.46 -24.03
N GLY A 62 25.64 3.56 -24.93
CA GLY A 62 25.36 3.92 -26.32
C GLY A 62 24.27 5.01 -26.45
N LEU A 63 23.19 4.89 -25.67
CA LEU A 63 22.13 5.91 -25.60
C LEU A 63 22.65 7.25 -25.08
N LEU A 64 23.42 7.24 -23.99
CA LEU A 64 23.97 8.47 -23.40
C LEU A 64 24.92 9.19 -24.38
N VAL A 65 25.75 8.46 -25.11
CA VAL A 65 26.62 9.02 -26.16
C VAL A 65 25.80 9.69 -27.27
N ARG A 66 24.74 9.04 -27.76
CA ARG A 66 23.84 9.64 -28.78
C ARG A 66 23.18 10.93 -28.28
N CYS A 67 22.82 10.99 -27.00
CA CYS A 67 22.25 12.17 -26.36
C CYS A 67 23.29 13.25 -26.00
N GLY A 68 24.59 13.01 -26.26
CA GLY A 68 25.68 13.93 -25.87
C GLY A 68 25.87 14.05 -24.35
N LEU A 69 25.47 13.03 -23.59
CA LEU A 69 25.50 13.03 -22.13
C LEU A 69 26.79 12.42 -21.58
N ARG A 70 27.25 12.97 -20.46
CA ARG A 70 28.39 12.48 -19.67
C ARG A 70 27.89 11.90 -18.35
N TRP A 71 28.53 10.85 -17.86
CA TRP A 71 28.09 10.14 -16.66
C TRP A 71 29.24 9.76 -15.73
N ILE A 72 28.88 9.34 -14.52
CA ILE A 72 29.78 8.72 -13.56
C ILE A 72 29.33 7.30 -13.33
N GLU A 73 30.27 6.37 -13.26
CA GLU A 73 29.96 4.96 -13.05
C GLU A 73 30.77 4.39 -11.88
N ASP A 74 30.09 3.58 -11.09
CA ASP A 74 30.71 2.77 -10.06
C ASP A 74 30.16 1.34 -10.06
N THR A 75 30.88 0.45 -9.40
CA THR A 75 30.48 -0.93 -9.23
C THR A 75 30.59 -1.34 -7.77
N SER A 76 29.71 -2.25 -7.39
CA SER A 76 29.68 -2.87 -6.07
C SER A 76 30.49 -4.17 -6.05
N PRO A 77 30.93 -4.64 -4.87
CA PRO A 77 31.56 -5.95 -4.75
C PRO A 77 30.66 -7.12 -5.22
N SER A 78 29.34 -6.92 -5.29
CA SER A 78 28.36 -7.88 -5.83
C SER A 78 28.08 -7.69 -7.32
N ARG A 79 28.89 -6.91 -8.05
CA ARG A 79 28.78 -6.64 -9.49
C ARG A 79 27.58 -5.80 -9.95
N GLY A 80 26.73 -5.32 -9.04
CA GLY A 80 25.77 -4.26 -9.35
C GLY A 80 26.48 -2.97 -9.74
N VAL A 81 25.94 -2.23 -10.71
CA VAL A 81 26.54 -1.04 -11.32
C VAL A 81 25.62 0.15 -11.09
N HIS A 82 26.16 1.28 -10.63
CA HIS A 82 25.41 2.53 -10.65
C HIS A 82 25.92 3.45 -11.76
N VAL A 83 24.99 4.11 -12.44
CA VAL A 83 25.28 5.18 -13.40
C VAL A 83 24.64 6.47 -12.92
N TYR A 84 25.46 7.51 -12.74
CA TYR A 84 25.05 8.84 -12.33
C TYR A 84 25.12 9.81 -13.50
N ILE A 85 24.05 10.55 -13.76
CA ILE A 85 23.98 11.56 -14.82
C ILE A 85 23.71 12.92 -14.15
N PRO A 86 24.75 13.72 -13.85
CA PRO A 86 24.57 15.02 -13.20
C PRO A 86 24.00 16.06 -14.15
N TRP A 87 23.10 16.90 -13.66
CA TRP A 87 22.41 17.94 -14.43
C TRP A 87 22.80 19.34 -13.95
N ARG A 88 23.04 20.24 -14.90
CA ARG A 88 23.38 21.65 -14.62
C ARG A 88 22.18 22.39 -14.04
N ASN A 89 21.02 22.18 -14.66
CA ASN A 89 19.74 22.66 -14.17
C ASN A 89 19.05 21.50 -13.46
N ARG A 90 18.60 21.74 -12.23
CA ARG A 90 17.91 20.71 -11.45
C ARG A 90 16.56 20.40 -12.09
N ILE A 91 16.22 19.12 -12.13
CA ILE A 91 14.99 18.61 -12.76
C ILE A 91 13.96 18.36 -11.67
N ASP A 92 12.70 18.71 -11.91
CA ASP A 92 11.64 18.41 -10.94
C ASP A 92 11.48 16.90 -10.76
N PHE A 93 11.09 16.48 -9.56
CA PHE A 93 10.98 15.07 -9.21
C PHE A 93 10.07 14.27 -10.17
N THR A 94 8.95 14.83 -10.62
CA THR A 94 8.00 14.13 -11.49
C THR A 94 8.63 13.84 -12.84
N THR A 95 9.25 14.85 -13.47
CA THR A 95 9.98 14.67 -14.73
C THR A 95 11.13 13.68 -14.58
N ALA A 96 11.88 13.77 -13.49
CA ALA A 96 12.98 12.84 -13.21
C ALA A 96 12.48 11.39 -13.04
N ARG A 97 11.38 11.21 -12.32
CA ARG A 97 10.72 9.91 -12.12
C ARG A 97 10.23 9.32 -13.43
N GLU A 98 9.49 10.09 -14.22
CA GLU A 98 8.98 9.64 -15.53
C GLU A 98 10.13 9.15 -16.43
N CYS A 99 11.23 9.89 -16.49
CA CYS A 99 12.39 9.52 -17.31
C CYS A 99 13.07 8.25 -16.80
N VAL A 100 13.25 8.09 -15.48
CA VAL A 100 13.89 6.90 -14.90
C VAL A 100 12.99 5.66 -15.00
N GLU A 101 11.69 5.81 -14.82
CA GLU A 101 10.73 4.71 -15.06
C GLU A 101 10.70 4.32 -16.55
N ALA A 102 10.83 5.27 -17.47
CA ALA A 102 10.93 4.98 -18.91
C ALA A 102 12.22 4.22 -19.25
N LEU A 103 13.35 4.61 -18.64
CA LEU A 103 14.59 3.86 -18.74
C LEU A 103 14.44 2.44 -18.18
N ALA A 104 13.70 2.24 -17.09
CA ALA A 104 13.48 0.92 -16.49
C ALA A 104 12.55 0.01 -17.32
N ILE A 105 11.73 0.57 -18.20
CA ILE A 105 11.00 -0.22 -19.23
C ILE A 105 11.99 -0.73 -20.27
N ARG A 106 12.94 0.11 -20.71
CA ARG A 106 13.91 -0.24 -21.75
C ARG A 106 15.03 -1.16 -21.25
N PHE A 107 15.45 -1.00 -20.00
CA PHE A 107 16.55 -1.75 -19.38
C PHE A 107 16.01 -2.53 -18.18
N THR A 108 15.84 -3.83 -18.32
CA THR A 108 15.15 -4.68 -17.33
C THR A 108 15.91 -4.81 -16.02
N SER A 109 17.25 -4.71 -16.06
CA SER A 109 18.07 -4.81 -14.86
C SER A 109 18.13 -3.51 -14.04
N LEU A 110 17.51 -2.42 -14.50
CA LEU A 110 17.45 -1.12 -13.81
C LEU A 110 16.37 -1.12 -12.73
N ASP A 111 16.74 -0.81 -11.48
CA ASP A 111 15.81 -0.50 -10.41
C ASP A 111 15.46 1.01 -10.38
N PRO A 112 14.20 1.40 -10.67
CA PRO A 112 13.78 2.81 -10.61
C PRO A 112 13.52 3.30 -9.18
N SER A 113 13.56 2.44 -8.16
CA SER A 113 13.20 2.78 -6.78
C SER A 113 13.89 4.02 -6.19
N PRO A 114 15.16 4.37 -6.53
CA PRO A 114 15.79 5.60 -6.04
C PRO A 114 15.07 6.89 -6.46
N HIS A 115 14.29 6.86 -7.55
CA HIS A 115 13.55 8.00 -8.11
C HIS A 115 12.04 7.91 -7.91
N GLN A 116 11.54 6.88 -7.22
CA GLN A 116 10.10 6.71 -6.98
C GLN A 116 9.60 7.46 -5.73
N SER A 117 10.51 7.91 -4.86
CA SER A 117 10.15 8.63 -3.62
C SER A 117 11.08 9.82 -3.34
N VAL A 118 10.49 11.00 -3.13
CA VAL A 118 11.19 12.22 -2.69
C VAL A 118 11.85 12.03 -1.31
N TYR A 119 11.27 11.18 -0.47
CA TYR A 119 11.61 11.09 0.96
C TYR A 119 12.48 9.89 1.30
N SER A 120 12.38 8.78 0.57
CA SER A 120 13.15 7.55 0.80
C SER A 120 14.12 7.21 -0.34
N GLY A 121 13.96 7.82 -1.52
CA GLY A 121 14.83 7.62 -2.66
C GLY A 121 16.27 7.99 -2.33
N CYS A 122 17.12 6.97 -2.21
CA CYS A 122 18.53 7.13 -1.91
C CYS A 122 19.36 6.06 -2.62
N ILE A 123 20.61 6.38 -2.90
CA ILE A 123 21.54 5.48 -3.58
C ILE A 123 22.87 5.46 -2.84
N ARG A 124 23.53 4.31 -2.79
CA ARG A 124 24.91 4.22 -2.30
C ARG A 124 25.82 4.93 -3.30
N VAL A 125 26.86 5.57 -2.81
CA VAL A 125 27.79 6.37 -3.63
C VAL A 125 29.19 5.73 -3.63
N PRO A 126 30.07 6.10 -4.57
CA PRO A 126 31.45 5.61 -4.58
C PRO A 126 32.14 5.89 -3.24
N GLY A 127 32.92 4.92 -2.77
CA GLY A 127 33.59 4.94 -1.47
C GLY A 127 32.73 4.46 -0.29
N SER A 128 31.44 4.13 -0.51
CA SER A 128 30.58 3.57 0.53
C SER A 128 30.97 2.13 0.89
N PRO A 129 31.13 1.78 2.18
CA PRO A 129 31.45 0.41 2.60
C PRO A 129 30.36 -0.59 2.23
N TRP A 130 30.75 -1.84 1.98
CA TRP A 130 29.82 -2.94 1.73
C TRP A 130 29.68 -3.87 2.94
N LYS A 131 28.50 -4.47 3.09
CA LYS A 131 28.10 -5.27 4.27
C LYS A 131 28.95 -6.52 4.51
N LYS A 132 29.55 -7.07 3.46
CA LYS A 132 30.43 -8.27 3.50
C LYS A 132 31.91 -7.92 3.32
N GLY A 133 32.28 -6.65 3.47
CA GLY A 133 33.62 -6.14 3.17
C GLY A 133 33.75 -5.63 1.73
N GLY A 134 34.76 -4.79 1.51
CA GLY A 134 34.95 -4.03 0.28
C GLY A 134 34.19 -2.70 0.27
N TYR A 135 34.30 -1.97 -0.85
CA TYR A 135 33.73 -0.65 -1.04
C TYR A 135 33.07 -0.57 -2.42
N GLN A 136 32.13 0.35 -2.57
CA GLN A 136 31.69 0.78 -3.90
C GLN A 136 32.86 1.52 -4.57
N THR A 137 33.26 1.12 -5.77
CA THR A 137 34.44 1.66 -6.46
C THR A 137 34.08 2.22 -7.82
N LEU A 138 34.60 3.41 -8.14
CA LEU A 138 34.47 3.98 -9.47
C LEU A 138 35.05 3.01 -10.51
N THR A 139 34.37 2.85 -11.65
CA THR A 139 34.91 2.07 -12.79
C THR A 139 35.79 2.92 -13.71
N GLN A 140 35.82 4.24 -13.46
CA GLN A 140 36.60 5.23 -14.19
C GLN A 140 37.56 6.00 -13.27
N PRO A 141 38.60 6.65 -13.80
CA PRO A 141 39.53 7.44 -13.00
C PRO A 141 38.82 8.54 -12.20
N LEU A 142 39.26 8.79 -10.96
CA LEU A 142 38.66 9.80 -10.08
C LEU A 142 38.62 11.18 -10.73
N ALA A 143 39.68 11.58 -11.43
CA ALA A 143 39.74 12.87 -12.13
C ALA A 143 38.64 13.01 -13.19
N ALA A 144 38.32 11.93 -13.93
CA ALA A 144 37.24 11.93 -14.92
C ALA A 144 35.88 12.04 -14.24
N ALA A 145 35.65 11.31 -13.14
CA ALA A 145 34.41 11.42 -12.38
C ALA A 145 34.19 12.83 -11.80
N VAL A 146 35.25 13.43 -11.25
CA VAL A 146 35.22 14.81 -10.73
C VAL A 146 34.94 15.80 -11.86
N ASP A 147 35.53 15.62 -13.04
CA ASP A 147 35.27 16.47 -14.20
C ASP A 147 33.80 16.44 -14.65
N VAL A 148 33.17 15.25 -14.61
CA VAL A 148 31.75 15.09 -14.92
C VAL A 148 30.89 15.82 -13.88
N ALA A 149 31.21 15.67 -12.59
CA ALA A 149 30.50 16.34 -11.50
C ALA A 149 30.66 17.88 -11.53
N MET A 150 31.82 18.39 -11.92
CA MET A 150 32.13 19.83 -11.97
C MET A 150 31.59 20.51 -13.22
N ARG A 151 31.31 19.76 -14.29
CA ARG A 151 30.72 20.28 -15.54
C ARG A 151 29.42 19.52 -15.90
N PRO A 152 28.35 19.58 -15.09
CA PRO A 152 27.13 18.79 -15.33
C PRO A 152 26.47 19.03 -16.69
N ASN A 153 25.65 18.06 -17.12
CA ASN A 153 24.99 18.07 -18.42
C ASN A 153 23.95 19.19 -18.54
N PRO A 154 23.84 19.87 -19.71
CA PRO A 154 22.83 20.89 -19.94
C PRO A 154 21.43 20.27 -20.14
N SER A 155 20.38 21.08 -20.03
CA SER A 155 18.99 20.65 -20.27
C SER A 155 18.78 20.08 -21.67
N VAL A 156 19.51 20.57 -22.68
CA VAL A 156 19.42 20.08 -24.07
C VAL A 156 19.67 18.57 -24.16
N GLY A 157 20.61 18.04 -23.37
CA GLY A 157 20.87 16.60 -23.33
C GLY A 157 19.77 15.81 -22.61
N HIS A 158 19.07 16.43 -21.66
CA HIS A 158 17.89 15.84 -21.04
C HIS A 158 16.71 15.79 -22.01
N ASP A 159 16.52 16.84 -22.81
CA ASP A 159 15.48 16.89 -23.84
C ASP A 159 15.74 15.83 -24.92
N ALA A 160 16.99 15.70 -25.40
CA ALA A 160 17.38 14.63 -26.33
C ALA A 160 17.15 13.22 -25.76
N LEU A 161 17.44 13.01 -24.47
CA LEU A 161 17.17 11.74 -23.80
C LEU A 161 15.66 11.44 -23.73
N ARG A 162 14.84 12.47 -23.47
CA ARG A 162 13.38 12.31 -23.45
C ARG A 162 12.82 12.00 -24.83
N ASP A 163 13.39 12.58 -25.88
CA ASP A 163 13.01 12.29 -27.27
C ASP A 163 13.33 10.83 -27.64
N GLU A 164 14.50 10.31 -27.27
CA GLU A 164 14.88 8.90 -27.47
C GLU A 164 14.01 7.90 -26.67
N LEU A 165 13.40 8.37 -25.57
CA LEU A 165 12.52 7.58 -24.68
C LEU A 165 11.03 7.84 -24.94
N ALA A 166 10.67 8.55 -26.01
CA ALA A 166 9.29 8.90 -26.31
C ALA A 166 8.33 7.69 -26.35
N PRO A 167 8.70 6.52 -26.92
CA PRO A 167 7.86 5.33 -26.89
C PRO A 167 7.56 4.84 -25.47
N GLU A 168 8.57 4.70 -24.62
CA GLU A 168 8.42 4.21 -23.24
C GLU A 168 7.66 5.21 -22.38
N LEU A 169 7.88 6.52 -22.59
CA LEU A 169 7.10 7.58 -21.95
C LEU A 169 5.62 7.53 -22.36
N ALA A 170 5.31 7.18 -23.61
CA ALA A 170 3.94 7.00 -24.06
C ALA A 170 3.29 5.77 -23.39
N THR A 171 3.99 4.63 -23.34
CA THR A 171 3.52 3.41 -22.66
C THR A 171 3.23 3.66 -21.17
N LEU A 172 4.12 4.38 -20.47
CA LEU A 172 3.87 4.79 -19.08
C LEU A 172 2.59 5.60 -18.95
N ARG A 173 2.38 6.58 -19.83
CA ARG A 173 1.19 7.44 -19.80
C ARG A 173 -0.08 6.67 -20.11
N GLU A 174 -0.05 5.71 -21.04
CA GLU A 174 -1.18 4.83 -21.35
C GLU A 174 -1.54 3.91 -20.17
N SER A 175 -0.55 3.34 -19.50
CA SER A 175 -0.74 2.52 -18.30
C SER A 175 -1.37 3.29 -17.12
N ILE A 176 -1.25 4.63 -17.11
CA ILE A 176 -1.90 5.53 -16.14
C ILE A 176 -3.37 5.83 -16.52
N VAL A 177 -3.71 5.71 -17.81
CA VAL A 177 -5.05 6.02 -18.38
C VAL A 177 -5.99 4.80 -18.33
N GLU A 178 -5.50 3.59 -18.67
CA GLU A 178 -6.23 2.30 -18.63
C GLU A 178 -6.96 1.99 -17.29
N PRO A 179 -6.42 2.31 -16.09
CA PRO A 179 -7.11 2.06 -14.82
C PRO A 179 -8.32 2.99 -14.54
N THR A 180 -8.61 3.96 -15.42
CA THR A 180 -9.54 5.07 -15.14
C THR A 180 -10.98 4.84 -15.66
N ARG A 181 -11.28 3.76 -16.39
CA ARG A 181 -12.68 3.44 -16.76
C ARG A 181 -13.40 2.66 -15.65
N LEU A 182 -14.21 3.35 -14.86
CA LEU A 182 -15.25 2.76 -13.99
C LEU A 182 -16.62 3.38 -14.30
N PRO A 183 -17.69 2.58 -14.45
CA PRO A 183 -19.06 3.08 -14.62
C PRO A 183 -19.63 3.61 -13.29
N GLY A 184 -20.46 4.64 -13.41
CA GLY A 184 -20.92 5.48 -12.29
C GLY A 184 -21.87 4.78 -11.31
N GLY A 185 -21.63 5.03 -10.02
CA GLY A 185 -22.55 4.75 -8.93
C GLY A 185 -22.32 5.75 -7.79
N LYS A 186 -23.34 6.55 -7.48
CA LYS A 186 -23.34 7.48 -6.33
C LYS A 186 -23.66 6.69 -5.05
N THR A 187 -22.87 6.90 -4.00
CA THR A 187 -23.30 6.59 -2.64
C THR A 187 -22.81 7.69 -1.70
N THR A 188 -23.75 8.30 -0.99
CA THR A 188 -23.54 9.30 0.04
C THR A 188 -23.62 8.60 1.39
N ILE A 189 -22.55 8.62 2.19
CA ILE A 189 -22.60 8.32 3.63
C ILE A 189 -21.65 9.29 4.35
N THR A 190 -22.22 10.06 5.28
CA THR A 190 -21.56 11.08 6.11
C THR A 190 -20.88 10.44 7.33
N ASN A 191 -19.55 10.42 7.31
CA ASN A 191 -18.66 10.33 8.47
C ASN A 191 -17.28 10.79 7.95
N ARG A 192 -16.78 11.97 8.42
CA ARG A 192 -15.60 12.73 7.89
C ARG A 192 -14.86 11.97 6.77
N SER A 193 -15.37 12.10 5.56
CA SER A 193 -15.21 11.07 4.54
C SER A 193 -13.90 11.18 3.79
N ILE A 194 -13.43 10.01 3.35
CA ILE A 194 -12.52 9.83 2.22
C ILE A 194 -12.89 10.85 1.13
N LEU A 195 -11.95 11.74 0.78
CA LEU A 195 -12.11 12.57 -0.43
C LEU A 195 -12.38 11.62 -1.59
N ARG A 196 -13.31 11.98 -2.48
CA ARG A 196 -13.58 11.16 -3.68
C ARG A 196 -12.25 10.87 -4.39
N ALA A 197 -12.01 9.61 -4.74
CA ALA A 197 -10.73 9.16 -5.32
C ALA A 197 -10.29 10.00 -6.52
N GLU A 198 -11.24 10.46 -7.32
CA GLU A 198 -11.01 11.37 -8.43
C GLU A 198 -10.49 12.75 -7.99
N ALA A 199 -11.12 13.38 -6.98
CA ALA A 199 -10.67 14.67 -6.45
C ALA A 199 -9.32 14.54 -5.73
N GLU A 200 -9.06 13.40 -5.10
CA GLU A 200 -7.75 13.07 -4.55
C GLU A 200 -6.71 12.92 -5.67
N LYS A 201 -7.02 12.21 -6.78
CA LYS A 201 -6.14 12.07 -7.96
C LYS A 201 -5.81 13.44 -8.59
N ILE A 202 -6.82 14.28 -8.81
CA ILE A 202 -6.65 15.65 -9.33
C ILE A 202 -5.79 16.48 -8.35
N GLY A 203 -6.03 16.34 -7.04
CA GLY A 203 -5.25 17.03 -6.00
C GLY A 203 -3.79 16.60 -5.93
N ARG A 204 -3.50 15.30 -6.04
CA ARG A 204 -2.14 14.73 -5.99
C ARG A 204 -1.35 14.97 -7.27
N HIS A 205 -1.96 14.70 -8.42
CA HIS A 205 -1.26 14.60 -9.70
C HIS A 205 -1.55 15.76 -10.66
N GLY A 206 -2.62 16.53 -10.45
CA GLY A 206 -2.98 17.65 -11.32
C GLY A 206 -3.61 17.22 -12.66
N THR A 207 -3.74 15.90 -12.89
CA THR A 207 -4.40 15.31 -14.04
C THR A 207 -5.92 15.33 -13.82
N PHE A 208 -6.68 15.86 -14.78
CA PHE A 208 -8.14 15.89 -14.74
C PHE A 208 -8.73 15.48 -16.08
N ASP A 209 -9.94 14.93 -16.06
CA ASP A 209 -10.68 14.56 -17.26
C ASP A 209 -11.24 15.82 -17.94
N ALA A 210 -10.71 16.12 -19.13
CA ALA A 210 -11.10 17.29 -19.92
C ALA A 210 -12.54 17.20 -20.49
N SER A 211 -13.12 15.99 -20.57
CA SER A 211 -14.53 15.83 -20.95
C SER A 211 -15.49 16.27 -19.84
N ARG A 212 -15.01 16.31 -18.60
CA ARG A 212 -15.78 16.64 -17.40
C ARG A 212 -15.47 18.00 -16.81
N TYR A 213 -14.22 18.45 -16.90
CA TYR A 213 -13.79 19.79 -16.49
C TYR A 213 -13.18 20.50 -17.69
N SER A 214 -13.83 21.57 -18.12
CA SER A 214 -13.43 22.33 -19.31
C SER A 214 -12.11 23.09 -19.13
N SER A 215 -11.65 23.26 -17.87
CA SER A 215 -10.42 23.99 -17.58
C SER A 215 -9.72 23.55 -16.28
N PRO A 216 -8.40 23.81 -16.15
CA PRO A 216 -7.66 23.60 -14.90
C PRO A 216 -8.23 24.38 -13.70
N SER A 217 -8.87 25.53 -13.94
CA SER A 217 -9.49 26.31 -12.86
C SER A 217 -10.77 25.65 -12.33
N GLU A 218 -11.49 24.92 -13.20
CA GLU A 218 -12.69 24.16 -12.84
C GLU A 218 -12.31 22.87 -12.10
N ALA A 219 -11.29 22.14 -12.58
CA ALA A 219 -10.74 20.98 -11.90
C ALA A 219 -10.21 21.33 -10.49
N ARG A 220 -9.51 22.46 -10.36
CA ARG A 220 -9.08 23.00 -9.06
C ARG A 220 -10.26 23.27 -8.12
N GLN A 221 -11.32 23.90 -8.64
CA GLN A 221 -12.52 24.18 -7.84
C GLN A 221 -13.24 22.89 -7.42
N ALA A 222 -13.27 21.88 -8.27
CA ALA A 222 -13.85 20.57 -7.95
C ALA A 222 -13.14 19.89 -6.77
N VAL A 223 -11.81 19.96 -6.70
CA VAL A 223 -11.03 19.46 -5.55
C VAL A 223 -11.40 20.19 -4.26
N LEU A 224 -11.47 21.53 -4.30
CA LEU A 224 -11.80 22.33 -3.12
C LEU A 224 -13.25 22.12 -2.66
N ALA A 225 -14.20 22.00 -3.60
CA ALA A 225 -15.59 21.69 -3.29
C ALA A 225 -15.76 20.28 -2.71
N ALA A 226 -15.03 19.30 -3.24
CA ALA A 226 -15.02 17.95 -2.68
C ALA A 226 -14.44 17.92 -1.27
N ALA A 227 -13.37 18.67 -1.01
CA ALA A 227 -12.77 18.80 0.32
C ALA A 227 -13.74 19.50 1.30
N ALA A 228 -14.30 20.65 0.93
CA ALA A 228 -15.27 21.39 1.74
C ALA A 228 -16.52 20.54 2.04
N GLY A 229 -17.09 19.88 1.03
CA GLY A 229 -18.23 18.97 1.20
C GLY A 229 -17.93 17.71 2.02
N SER A 230 -16.66 17.32 2.12
CA SER A 230 -16.20 16.23 3.00
C SER A 230 -15.87 16.71 4.43
N GLY A 231 -16.09 17.99 4.74
CA GLY A 231 -15.89 18.58 6.06
C GLY A 231 -14.43 18.96 6.38
N TRP A 232 -13.60 19.20 5.36
CA TRP A 232 -12.21 19.64 5.53
C TRP A 232 -12.13 21.13 5.81
N SER A 233 -11.09 21.57 6.53
CA SER A 233 -10.78 23.00 6.71
C SER A 233 -9.77 23.51 5.67
N LEU A 234 -9.72 24.83 5.45
CA LEU A 234 -8.70 25.46 4.60
C LEU A 234 -7.27 25.13 5.08
N THR A 235 -7.07 25.06 6.40
CA THR A 235 -5.79 24.69 7.01
C THR A 235 -5.36 23.27 6.66
N ASP A 236 -6.30 22.32 6.55
CA ASP A 236 -6.00 20.94 6.14
C ASP A 236 -5.56 20.87 4.67
N VAL A 237 -6.24 21.63 3.80
CA VAL A 237 -5.87 21.76 2.39
C VAL A 237 -4.49 22.40 2.25
N GLN A 238 -4.20 23.47 2.99
CA GLN A 238 -2.88 24.11 2.99
C GLN A 238 -1.78 23.17 3.47
N LYS A 239 -2.04 22.37 4.50
CA LYS A 239 -1.09 21.38 5.01
C LYS A 239 -0.75 20.34 3.95
N ARG A 240 -1.75 19.82 3.24
CA ARG A 240 -1.54 18.88 2.12
C ARG A 240 -0.84 19.48 0.91
N MET A 241 -1.01 20.78 0.68
CA MET A 241 -0.25 21.49 -0.35
C MET A 241 1.20 21.71 0.06
N GLN A 242 1.47 21.95 1.35
CA GLN A 242 2.81 22.20 1.91
C GLN A 242 3.63 20.93 2.09
N ASP A 243 3.00 19.83 2.48
CA ASP A 243 3.65 18.52 2.63
C ASP A 243 3.82 17.79 1.28
N GLY A 244 3.41 18.41 0.17
CA GLY A 244 3.57 17.86 -1.17
C GLY A 244 2.58 16.75 -1.53
N THR A 245 1.72 16.31 -0.60
CA THR A 245 0.68 15.30 -0.89
C THR A 245 -0.20 15.77 -2.03
N TRP A 246 -0.58 17.06 -2.05
CA TRP A 246 -1.39 17.67 -3.10
C TRP A 246 -0.56 18.57 -4.02
N ALA A 247 0.53 18.01 -4.56
CA ALA A 247 1.40 18.68 -5.53
C ALA A 247 0.63 19.14 -6.79
N GLY A 248 -0.31 18.34 -7.29
CA GLY A 248 -1.20 18.70 -8.40
C GLY A 248 -2.05 19.93 -8.14
N LEU A 249 -2.63 20.03 -6.93
CA LEU A 249 -3.38 21.22 -6.50
C LEU A 249 -2.47 22.43 -6.42
N THR A 250 -1.26 22.27 -5.88
CA THR A 250 -0.23 23.31 -5.85
C THR A 250 0.15 23.76 -7.26
N GLY A 251 0.23 22.82 -8.22
CA GLY A 251 0.47 23.05 -9.64
C GLY A 251 -0.59 23.97 -10.28
N PHE A 252 -1.87 23.81 -9.95
CA PHE A 252 -2.93 24.70 -10.47
C PHE A 252 -2.80 26.16 -10.01
N TYR A 253 -2.00 26.44 -8.98
CA TYR A 253 -1.69 27.79 -8.50
C TYR A 253 -0.33 28.30 -8.97
N ALA A 254 0.44 27.51 -9.74
CA ALA A 254 1.80 27.86 -10.16
C ALA A 254 1.88 29.20 -10.90
N ARG A 255 0.84 29.53 -11.69
CA ARG A 255 0.68 30.79 -12.44
C ARG A 255 0.63 32.06 -11.58
N TYR A 256 0.37 31.94 -10.28
CA TYR A 256 0.31 33.07 -9.37
C TYR A 256 1.66 33.26 -8.68
N SER A 257 2.07 34.53 -8.48
CA SER A 257 3.27 34.82 -7.68
C SER A 257 3.11 34.31 -6.24
N PRO A 258 4.19 34.01 -5.50
CA PRO A 258 4.12 33.45 -4.14
C PRO A 258 3.20 34.23 -3.19
N ARG A 259 3.19 35.58 -3.28
CA ARG A 259 2.30 36.46 -2.49
C ARG A 259 0.83 36.36 -2.91
N GLN A 260 0.54 36.06 -4.17
CA GLN A 260 -0.81 35.96 -4.73
C GLN A 260 -1.44 34.57 -4.54
N ARG A 261 -0.64 33.50 -4.44
CA ARG A 261 -1.12 32.12 -4.24
C ARG A 261 -2.03 31.98 -3.02
N VAL A 262 -1.63 32.57 -1.89
CA VAL A 262 -2.40 32.53 -0.63
C VAL A 262 -3.74 33.25 -0.78
N LYS A 263 -3.77 34.41 -1.46
CA LYS A 263 -5.01 35.16 -1.71
C LYS A 263 -5.94 34.41 -2.68
N ALA A 264 -5.39 33.83 -3.74
CA ALA A 264 -6.15 33.05 -4.72
C ALA A 264 -6.78 31.80 -4.09
N LEU A 265 -6.03 31.06 -3.27
CA LEU A 265 -6.53 29.89 -2.55
C LEU A 265 -7.65 30.25 -1.57
N LYS A 266 -7.49 31.32 -0.77
CA LYS A 266 -8.55 31.80 0.14
C LYS A 266 -9.83 32.18 -0.59
N ARG A 267 -9.71 32.86 -1.73
CA ARG A 267 -10.87 33.22 -2.57
C ARG A 267 -11.56 31.98 -3.12
N ASP A 268 -10.79 31.04 -3.63
CA ASP A 268 -11.30 29.83 -4.25
C ASP A 268 -11.93 28.89 -3.21
N TRP A 269 -11.41 28.86 -1.98
CA TRP A 269 -12.00 28.17 -0.83
C TRP A 269 -13.39 28.71 -0.45
N ARG A 270 -13.54 30.04 -0.34
CA ARG A 270 -14.86 30.65 -0.05
C ARG A 270 -15.91 30.29 -1.10
N LYS A 271 -15.50 30.18 -2.38
CA LYS A 271 -16.39 29.75 -3.46
C LYS A 271 -16.84 28.30 -3.27
N ALA A 272 -15.92 27.42 -2.88
CA ALA A 272 -16.22 26.03 -2.57
C ALA A 272 -17.17 25.87 -1.36
N GLU A 273 -16.96 26.62 -0.28
CA GLU A 273 -17.86 26.66 0.88
C GLU A 273 -19.26 27.15 0.49
N THR A 274 -19.33 28.25 -0.26
CA THR A 274 -20.60 28.81 -0.75
C THR A 274 -21.34 27.82 -1.65
N PHE A 275 -20.63 27.11 -2.52
CA PHE A 275 -21.20 26.08 -3.39
C PHE A 275 -21.79 24.92 -2.57
N CYS A 276 -21.05 24.41 -1.59
CA CYS A 276 -21.52 23.33 -0.71
C CYS A 276 -22.74 23.76 0.11
N PHE A 277 -22.73 24.99 0.64
CA PHE A 277 -23.85 25.55 1.40
C PHE A 277 -25.12 25.68 0.53
N LYS A 278 -24.99 26.20 -0.70
CA LYS A 278 -26.11 26.28 -1.67
C LYS A 278 -26.65 24.90 -2.05
N GLN A 279 -25.77 23.91 -2.21
CA GLN A 279 -26.18 22.55 -2.56
C GLN A 279 -26.91 21.84 -1.42
N ALA A 280 -26.56 22.15 -0.17
CA ALA A 280 -27.23 21.63 1.03
C ALA A 280 -28.60 22.30 1.31
N THR A 281 -28.84 23.50 0.77
CA THR A 281 -30.08 24.26 0.95
C THR A 281 -31.10 24.11 -0.19
N LEU A 282 -30.79 23.31 -1.22
CA LEU A 282 -31.75 22.98 -2.28
C LEU A 282 -32.85 22.04 -1.74
N PRO A 283 -34.14 22.34 -1.96
CA PRO A 283 -35.23 21.42 -1.62
C PRO A 283 -35.04 20.09 -2.36
N GLN A 284 -35.09 18.96 -1.64
CA GLN A 284 -35.10 17.63 -2.24
C GLN A 284 -36.43 17.39 -2.98
N GLY A 285 -36.55 17.94 -4.18
CA GLY A 285 -37.66 17.70 -5.10
C GLY A 285 -37.40 16.44 -5.94
N ILE A 286 -38.14 15.37 -5.60
CA ILE A 286 -38.60 14.28 -6.47
C ILE A 286 -37.52 13.57 -7.32
N LYS A 287 -37.03 12.44 -6.80
CA LYS A 287 -36.81 11.24 -7.62
C LYS A 287 -37.41 10.04 -6.91
N ASN A 288 -38.70 9.85 -7.18
CA ASN A 288 -39.45 8.65 -6.85
C ASN A 288 -38.91 7.45 -7.64
N GLY A 289 -38.47 6.42 -6.92
CA GLY A 289 -38.52 5.03 -7.36
C GLY A 289 -39.19 4.26 -6.24
N ARG A 290 -40.43 3.81 -6.49
CA ARG A 290 -41.34 3.17 -5.53
C ARG A 290 -40.67 2.01 -4.79
N LYS A 291 -40.88 1.92 -3.46
CA LYS A 291 -40.70 0.67 -2.72
C LYS A 291 -41.79 -0.29 -3.20
N TYR A 292 -41.38 -1.46 -3.70
CA TYR A 292 -42.29 -2.56 -4.00
C TYR A 292 -42.33 -3.55 -2.83
N ASP A 293 -43.50 -4.13 -2.59
CA ASP A 293 -43.83 -5.15 -1.58
C ASP A 293 -43.14 -6.52 -1.79
N THR A 294 -42.00 -6.56 -2.47
CA THR A 294 -41.21 -7.78 -2.72
C THR A 294 -39.78 -7.69 -2.18
N SER A 295 -39.44 -6.66 -1.41
CA SER A 295 -38.21 -6.69 -0.61
C SER A 295 -38.35 -7.73 0.49
N ARG A 296 -37.42 -8.69 0.55
CA ARG A 296 -37.34 -9.70 1.61
C ARG A 296 -37.55 -9.07 2.98
N MET A 297 -38.53 -9.60 3.71
CA MET A 297 -38.81 -9.21 5.08
C MET A 297 -37.56 -9.35 5.93
N ASN A 298 -37.32 -8.37 6.82
CA ASN A 298 -36.44 -8.55 7.96
C ASN A 298 -36.93 -9.76 8.75
N THR A 299 -36.21 -10.87 8.69
CA THR A 299 -36.36 -11.96 9.65
C THR A 299 -35.69 -11.52 10.95
N GLN A 300 -36.42 -10.72 11.73
CA GLN A 300 -36.36 -10.86 13.19
C GLN A 300 -37.22 -12.06 13.58
N GLY A 301 -36.64 -12.96 14.38
CA GLY A 301 -37.27 -14.15 14.95
C GLY A 301 -36.26 -15.31 14.97
N GLY A 302 -35.86 -15.89 16.09
CA GLY A 302 -36.21 -15.63 17.48
C GLY A 302 -35.24 -16.38 18.41
N VAL A 303 -34.91 -15.71 19.49
CA VAL A 303 -34.64 -16.15 20.88
C VAL A 303 -34.05 -17.56 21.11
N ASP A 304 -32.77 -17.60 21.49
CA ASP A 304 -32.31 -18.12 22.78
C ASP A 304 -30.89 -17.60 23.04
N ALA A 305 -30.79 -16.48 23.71
CA ALA A 305 -30.65 -16.50 25.15
C ALA A 305 -29.78 -17.61 25.73
N LYS A 306 -28.81 -17.27 26.54
CA LYS A 306 -29.15 -16.36 27.64
C LYS A 306 -28.34 -15.07 27.57
N ASP A 307 -28.93 -13.96 27.12
CA ASP A 307 -29.06 -13.50 25.73
C ASP A 307 -27.89 -12.58 25.45
N LEU A 308 -26.80 -13.18 24.97
CA LEU A 308 -25.81 -12.40 24.26
C LEU A 308 -26.27 -12.35 22.80
N THR A 309 -26.75 -11.19 22.37
CA THR A 309 -26.82 -10.85 20.94
C THR A 309 -25.52 -11.28 20.25
N ASN A 310 -25.54 -11.61 18.95
CA ASN A 310 -24.33 -11.99 18.21
C ASN A 310 -23.16 -11.05 18.50
N HIS A 311 -23.43 -9.74 18.57
CA HIS A 311 -22.46 -8.75 19.01
C HIS A 311 -21.85 -9.03 20.40
N GLN A 312 -22.67 -9.31 21.42
CA GLN A 312 -22.19 -9.63 22.77
C GLN A 312 -21.38 -10.94 22.81
N TYR A 313 -21.79 -11.97 22.06
CA TYR A 313 -21.01 -13.22 21.93
C TYR A 313 -19.62 -12.93 21.33
N LEU A 314 -19.57 -12.14 20.25
CA LEU A 314 -18.31 -11.75 19.62
C LEU A 314 -17.41 -10.92 20.55
N ARG A 315 -17.98 -10.13 21.47
CA ARG A 315 -17.22 -9.43 22.51
C ARG A 315 -16.64 -10.38 23.55
N SER A 316 -17.40 -11.37 23.98
CA SER A 316 -16.88 -12.43 24.85
C SER A 316 -15.78 -13.25 24.16
N TRP A 317 -15.95 -13.55 22.86
CA TRP A 317 -14.91 -14.18 22.05
C TRP A 317 -13.66 -13.30 21.91
N GLU A 318 -13.80 -11.99 21.70
CA GLU A 318 -12.69 -11.03 21.67
C GLU A 318 -11.89 -11.07 22.99
N THR A 319 -12.57 -11.11 24.14
CA THR A 319 -11.93 -11.25 25.45
C THR A 319 -11.13 -12.55 25.54
N VAL A 320 -11.71 -13.67 25.13
CA VAL A 320 -11.04 -14.98 25.12
C VAL A 320 -9.83 -14.97 24.20
N LEU A 321 -9.93 -14.36 23.01
CA LEU A 321 -8.83 -14.20 22.07
C LEU A 321 -7.61 -13.54 22.73
N HIS A 322 -7.79 -12.46 23.50
CA HIS A 322 -6.66 -11.79 24.17
C HIS A 322 -5.93 -12.70 25.18
N SER A 323 -6.65 -13.60 25.86
CA SER A 323 -6.04 -14.59 26.75
C SER A 323 -5.39 -15.73 25.97
N TYR A 324 -6.03 -16.21 24.91
CA TYR A 324 -5.51 -17.24 24.02
C TYR A 324 -4.21 -16.82 23.33
N GLU A 325 -4.15 -15.59 22.81
CA GLU A 325 -2.96 -15.03 22.14
C GLU A 325 -1.72 -15.07 23.05
N ARG A 326 -1.91 -14.75 24.33
CA ARG A 326 -0.84 -14.72 25.35
C ARG A 326 -0.42 -16.12 25.77
N ALA A 327 -1.33 -17.09 25.80
CA ALA A 327 -1.05 -18.47 26.20
C ALA A 327 -0.40 -19.28 25.07
N HIS A 328 -0.92 -19.17 23.84
CA HIS A 328 -0.61 -20.12 22.77
C HIS A 328 0.10 -19.50 21.55
N LEU A 329 0.00 -18.19 21.33
CA LEU A 329 0.46 -17.55 20.08
C LEU A 329 1.67 -16.63 20.28
N ARG A 330 2.64 -17.03 21.10
CA ARG A 330 3.87 -16.25 21.38
C ARG A 330 4.98 -16.43 20.34
N SER A 331 4.92 -17.50 19.55
CA SER A 331 5.91 -17.79 18.52
C SER A 331 5.81 -16.83 17.34
N ARG A 332 6.85 -16.79 16.48
CA ARG A 332 6.84 -15.97 15.26
C ARG A 332 5.66 -16.31 14.34
N GLU A 333 5.35 -17.59 14.19
CA GLU A 333 4.19 -18.04 13.42
C GLU A 333 2.87 -17.70 14.12
N GLY A 334 2.85 -17.79 15.46
CA GLY A 334 1.72 -17.37 16.28
C GLY A 334 1.29 -15.93 16.04
N ILE A 335 2.23 -15.00 15.81
CA ILE A 335 1.92 -13.59 15.51
C ILE A 335 1.02 -13.46 14.27
N SER A 336 1.30 -14.20 13.20
CA SER A 336 0.47 -14.15 12.00
C SER A 336 -0.91 -14.76 12.25
N LEU A 337 -0.99 -15.83 13.06
CA LEU A 337 -2.26 -16.44 13.47
C LEU A 337 -3.12 -15.46 14.29
N ARG A 338 -2.52 -14.60 15.12
CA ARG A 338 -3.24 -13.53 15.83
C ARG A 338 -3.99 -12.61 14.85
N PHE A 339 -3.31 -12.16 13.80
CA PHE A 339 -3.93 -11.27 12.82
C PHE A 339 -5.01 -11.95 11.98
N LEU A 340 -4.88 -13.25 11.71
CA LEU A 340 -5.94 -14.02 11.06
C LEU A 340 -7.18 -14.13 11.95
N LEU A 341 -7.02 -14.52 13.22
CA LEU A 341 -8.12 -14.58 14.19
C LEU A 341 -8.81 -13.21 14.37
N ARG A 342 -8.03 -12.12 14.40
CA ARG A 342 -8.56 -10.74 14.45
C ARG A 342 -9.30 -10.35 13.17
N ALA A 343 -8.82 -10.78 12.01
CA ALA A 343 -9.50 -10.56 10.73
C ALA A 343 -10.84 -11.31 10.67
N MET A 344 -10.88 -12.54 11.20
CA MET A 344 -12.13 -13.31 11.33
C MET A 344 -13.10 -12.62 12.28
N LEU A 345 -12.65 -12.13 13.44
CA LEU A 345 -13.48 -11.36 14.37
C LEU A 345 -14.02 -10.06 13.75
N GLU A 346 -13.19 -9.33 13.01
CA GLU A 346 -13.65 -8.13 12.29
C GLU A 346 -14.72 -8.47 11.25
N ALA A 347 -14.53 -9.57 10.51
CA ALA A 347 -15.51 -10.06 9.54
C ALA A 347 -16.82 -10.50 10.23
N ALA A 348 -16.73 -11.13 11.40
CA ALA A 348 -17.88 -11.56 12.20
C ALA A 348 -18.70 -10.37 12.70
N HIS A 349 -18.03 -9.32 13.19
CA HIS A 349 -18.70 -8.08 13.56
C HIS A 349 -19.36 -7.37 12.38
N LYS A 350 -18.77 -7.45 11.17
CA LYS A 350 -19.37 -6.88 9.95
C LYS A 350 -20.59 -7.67 9.46
N LYS A 351 -20.57 -8.99 9.61
CA LYS A 351 -21.67 -9.89 9.24
C LYS A 351 -22.74 -10.01 10.34
N ASP A 352 -22.43 -9.53 11.56
CA ASP A 352 -23.18 -9.77 12.79
C ASP A 352 -23.51 -11.25 12.99
N SER A 353 -22.49 -12.11 12.81
CA SER A 353 -22.63 -13.56 12.90
C SER A 353 -21.31 -14.21 13.30
N PRO A 354 -21.32 -15.21 14.18
CA PRO A 354 -20.13 -16.00 14.49
C PRO A 354 -19.73 -16.95 13.34
N ILE A 355 -20.60 -17.15 12.34
CA ILE A 355 -20.36 -18.03 11.19
C ILE A 355 -19.94 -17.20 9.97
N LEU A 356 -18.76 -17.51 9.44
CA LEU A 356 -18.06 -16.79 8.39
C LEU A 356 -17.93 -17.65 7.14
N GLU A 357 -18.38 -17.12 6.00
CA GLU A 357 -18.20 -17.73 4.67
C GLU A 357 -17.31 -16.83 3.82
N PHE A 358 -16.14 -16.47 4.35
CA PHE A 358 -15.17 -15.63 3.67
C PHE A 358 -14.04 -16.49 3.10
N GLY A 359 -13.78 -16.35 1.80
CA GLY A 359 -12.69 -17.09 1.15
C GLY A 359 -11.31 -16.62 1.60
N VAL A 360 -10.32 -17.51 1.44
CA VAL A 360 -8.92 -17.28 1.81
C VAL A 360 -8.35 -15.97 1.25
N ARG A 361 -8.79 -15.54 0.06
CA ARG A 361 -8.38 -14.28 -0.58
C ARG A 361 -8.86 -13.03 0.19
N ALA A 362 -10.02 -13.09 0.84
CA ALA A 362 -10.52 -11.98 1.65
C ALA A 362 -9.69 -11.81 2.93
N PHE A 363 -9.35 -12.93 3.58
CA PHE A 363 -8.47 -12.92 4.75
C PHE A 363 -7.02 -12.58 4.38
N ALA A 364 -6.54 -12.98 3.19
CA ALA A 364 -5.24 -12.59 2.66
C ALA A 364 -5.15 -11.07 2.53
N GLN A 365 -6.21 -10.43 2.03
CA GLN A 365 -6.35 -8.98 2.00
C GLN A 365 -6.48 -8.37 3.41
N ALA A 366 -7.17 -9.01 4.36
CA ALA A 366 -7.27 -8.46 5.72
C ALA A 366 -5.95 -8.53 6.50
N THR A 367 -5.12 -9.54 6.21
CA THR A 367 -3.87 -9.83 6.94
C THR A 367 -2.61 -9.35 6.20
N GLY A 368 -2.71 -8.95 4.94
CA GLY A 368 -1.56 -8.59 4.11
C GLY A 368 -0.64 -9.77 3.79
N THR A 369 -1.21 -10.96 3.63
CA THR A 369 -0.48 -12.20 3.30
C THR A 369 -1.00 -12.81 2.01
N HIS A 370 -0.40 -13.94 1.59
CA HIS A 370 -0.83 -14.71 0.42
C HIS A 370 -1.94 -15.70 0.79
N GLU A 371 -2.86 -15.99 -0.13
CA GLU A 371 -4.00 -16.89 0.06
C GLU A 371 -3.60 -18.31 0.49
N SER A 372 -2.51 -18.85 -0.05
CA SER A 372 -1.99 -20.18 0.35
C SER A 372 -1.50 -20.18 1.80
N THR A 373 -0.95 -19.05 2.28
CA THR A 373 -0.55 -18.90 3.68
C THR A 373 -1.77 -18.88 4.58
N VAL A 374 -2.83 -18.16 4.19
CA VAL A 374 -4.09 -18.15 4.92
C VAL A 374 -4.71 -19.54 4.98
N ALA A 375 -4.77 -20.27 3.85
CA ALA A 375 -5.30 -21.63 3.81
C ALA A 375 -4.57 -22.55 4.79
N ARG A 376 -3.23 -22.50 4.80
CA ARG A 376 -2.40 -23.25 5.76
C ARG A 376 -2.68 -22.85 7.21
N GLN A 377 -2.79 -21.54 7.47
CA GLN A 377 -3.04 -21.02 8.82
C GLN A 377 -4.44 -21.36 9.35
N LEU A 378 -5.47 -21.36 8.50
CA LEU A 378 -6.81 -21.80 8.86
C LEU A 378 -6.81 -23.28 9.28
N LYS A 379 -6.13 -24.15 8.51
CA LYS A 379 -5.95 -25.56 8.89
C LYS A 379 -5.25 -25.69 10.25
N MET A 380 -4.17 -24.94 10.47
CA MET A 380 -3.46 -24.95 11.77
C MET A 380 -4.34 -24.50 12.94
N LEU A 381 -5.19 -23.49 12.74
CA LEU A 381 -6.10 -22.99 13.78
C LEU A 381 -7.23 -23.99 14.10
N VAL A 382 -7.75 -24.68 13.08
CA VAL A 382 -8.76 -25.74 13.26
C VAL A 382 -8.15 -26.95 13.96
N SER A 383 -6.92 -27.33 13.62
CA SER A 383 -6.21 -28.48 14.22
C SER A 383 -5.54 -28.16 15.57
N ALA A 384 -5.71 -26.96 16.12
CA ALA A 384 -5.11 -26.61 17.41
C ALA A 384 -5.76 -27.42 18.56
N PRO A 385 -5.02 -27.76 19.64
CA PRO A 385 -5.58 -28.52 20.77
C PRO A 385 -6.79 -27.87 21.44
N THR A 386 -6.82 -26.54 21.47
CA THR A 386 -7.94 -25.72 21.96
C THR A 386 -8.32 -24.73 20.86
N PRO A 387 -9.08 -25.16 19.84
CA PRO A 387 -9.31 -24.34 18.66
C PRO A 387 -10.32 -23.22 18.97
N LEU A 388 -10.01 -21.98 18.59
CA LEU A 388 -10.95 -20.85 18.66
C LEU A 388 -11.89 -20.78 17.45
N ILE A 389 -11.67 -21.63 16.45
CA ILE A 389 -12.47 -21.70 15.24
C ILE A 389 -12.77 -23.16 14.91
N ARG A 390 -13.93 -23.40 14.31
CA ARG A 390 -14.35 -24.70 13.80
C ARG A 390 -14.76 -24.57 12.34
N GLN A 391 -14.33 -25.48 11.48
CA GLN A 391 -14.87 -25.56 10.12
C GLN A 391 -16.24 -26.25 10.18
N VAL A 392 -17.27 -25.57 9.70
CA VAL A 392 -18.67 -26.03 9.71
C VAL A 392 -19.18 -26.36 8.30
N GLY A 393 -18.41 -26.02 7.26
CA GLY A 393 -18.72 -26.37 5.88
C GLY A 393 -17.51 -26.21 4.97
N GLU A 394 -17.42 -27.07 3.97
CA GLU A 394 -16.44 -26.95 2.89
C GLU A 394 -16.93 -25.99 1.81
N GLY A 395 -16.00 -25.23 1.23
CA GLY A 395 -16.30 -24.34 0.12
C GLY A 395 -16.77 -25.11 -1.10
N ARG A 396 -17.93 -24.73 -1.65
CA ARG A 396 -18.53 -25.35 -2.84
C ARG A 396 -19.02 -24.29 -3.82
N GLY A 397 -18.63 -24.44 -5.08
CA GLY A 397 -19.02 -23.53 -6.15
C GLY A 397 -18.63 -22.08 -5.84
N ARG A 398 -19.63 -21.22 -5.59
CA ARG A 398 -19.43 -19.80 -5.24
C ARG A 398 -19.22 -19.57 -3.74
N HIS A 399 -19.51 -20.55 -2.90
CA HIS A 399 -19.38 -20.47 -1.45
C HIS A 399 -17.96 -20.82 -1.01
N ALA A 400 -17.42 -20.04 -0.08
CA ALA A 400 -16.15 -20.34 0.55
C ALA A 400 -16.35 -21.32 1.72
N ASP A 401 -15.23 -21.84 2.25
CA ASP A 401 -15.26 -22.59 3.51
C ASP A 401 -15.97 -21.79 4.60
N ALA A 402 -16.84 -22.47 5.33
CA ALA A 402 -17.59 -21.89 6.43
C ALA A 402 -16.85 -22.17 7.75
N TYR A 403 -16.51 -21.12 8.48
CA TYR A 403 -15.87 -21.21 9.79
C TYR A 403 -16.73 -20.54 10.86
N GLU A 404 -16.89 -21.20 12.00
CA GLU A 404 -17.54 -20.67 13.18
C GLU A 404 -16.49 -20.25 14.21
N LEU A 405 -16.67 -19.06 14.79
CA LEU A 405 -15.92 -18.62 15.97
C LEU A 405 -16.49 -19.29 17.21
N ILE A 406 -15.67 -20.08 17.91
CA ILE A 406 -16.08 -20.85 19.09
C ILE A 406 -15.30 -20.41 20.34
N ILE A 407 -15.95 -20.49 21.50
CA ILE A 407 -15.33 -20.31 22.81
C ILE A 407 -15.16 -21.71 23.43
N PRO A 408 -13.93 -22.24 23.54
CA PRO A 408 -13.70 -23.53 24.19
C PRO A 408 -14.06 -23.49 25.67
N ASP A 409 -14.52 -24.62 26.22
CA ASP A 409 -14.96 -24.73 27.63
C ASP A 409 -13.90 -24.27 28.64
N VAL A 410 -12.62 -24.54 28.34
CA VAL A 410 -11.46 -24.08 29.15
C VAL A 410 -11.44 -22.55 29.31
N TYR A 411 -12.02 -21.81 28.38
CA TYR A 411 -12.11 -20.35 28.37
C TYR A 411 -13.50 -19.80 28.76
N ALA A 412 -14.49 -20.65 29.00
CA ALA A 412 -15.84 -20.22 29.41
C ALA A 412 -15.83 -19.31 30.66
N PRO A 413 -15.05 -19.60 31.74
CA PRO A 413 -14.99 -18.71 32.89
C PRO A 413 -14.47 -17.31 32.55
N ILE A 414 -13.53 -17.20 31.61
CA ILE A 414 -12.97 -15.91 31.18
C ILE A 414 -14.01 -15.11 30.39
N ALA A 415 -14.77 -15.78 29.53
CA ALA A 415 -15.83 -15.18 28.72
C ALA A 415 -16.97 -14.58 29.56
N GLU A 416 -17.29 -15.20 30.71
CA GLU A 416 -18.38 -14.80 31.59
C GLU A 416 -17.97 -13.75 32.63
N THR A 417 -16.75 -13.85 33.18
CA THR A 417 -16.33 -13.03 34.33
C THR A 417 -15.60 -11.73 33.95
N THR A 418 -15.05 -11.64 32.74
CA THR A 418 -14.22 -10.50 32.33
C THR A 418 -15.05 -9.43 31.63
N SER A 419 -14.94 -8.18 32.09
CA SER A 419 -15.61 -7.05 31.44
C SER A 419 -15.09 -6.80 30.02
N TRP A 420 -15.99 -6.47 29.10
CA TRP A 420 -15.62 -6.15 27.72
C TRP A 420 -14.82 -4.86 27.65
N LYS A 421 -13.69 -4.91 26.94
CA LYS A 421 -12.87 -3.72 26.69
C LYS A 421 -13.51 -2.86 25.60
N LYS A 422 -13.58 -1.55 25.85
CA LYS A 422 -14.04 -0.58 24.85
C LYS A 422 -13.03 -0.51 23.69
N GLY A 423 -13.51 -0.64 22.46
CA GLY A 423 -12.67 -0.52 21.26
C GLY A 423 -13.22 -1.30 20.06
N LYS A 424 -12.58 -1.12 18.91
CA LYS A 424 -12.79 -1.98 17.73
C LYS A 424 -11.65 -2.98 17.63
N ALA A 425 -11.96 -4.23 17.35
CA ALA A 425 -10.99 -5.17 16.83
C ALA A 425 -10.61 -4.71 15.41
N TYR A 426 -9.32 -4.62 15.14
CA TYR A 426 -8.81 -4.36 13.80
C TYR A 426 -8.06 -5.61 13.34
N ALA A 427 -8.29 -6.01 12.10
CA ALA A 427 -7.32 -6.79 11.34
C ALA A 427 -6.00 -5.99 11.19
N LEU A 428 -5.07 -6.50 10.38
CA LEU A 428 -3.82 -5.78 10.16
C LEU A 428 -4.09 -4.45 9.44
N ARG A 429 -3.91 -3.33 10.14
CA ARG A 429 -4.13 -2.00 9.55
C ARG A 429 -3.10 -1.78 8.43
N PRO A 430 -3.47 -1.14 7.30
CA PRO A 430 -2.65 -1.09 6.09
C PRO A 430 -1.18 -0.73 6.32
N VAL A 431 -0.87 0.34 7.05
CA VAL A 431 0.51 0.78 7.31
C VAL A 431 1.42 -0.32 7.91
N PHE A 432 0.85 -1.27 8.65
CA PHE A 432 1.60 -2.34 9.29
C PHE A 432 1.87 -3.54 8.39
N ARG A 433 1.39 -3.55 7.15
CA ARG A 433 1.92 -4.46 6.13
C ARG A 433 3.41 -4.19 5.87
N GLU A 434 3.81 -2.92 5.92
CA GLU A 434 5.20 -2.48 5.71
C GLU A 434 5.96 -2.34 7.03
N LEU A 435 5.35 -1.76 8.05
CA LEU A 435 6.00 -1.61 9.37
C LEU A 435 6.09 -2.93 10.16
N GLY A 436 5.34 -3.94 9.75
CA GLY A 436 5.35 -5.28 10.31
C GLY A 436 4.34 -5.53 11.44
N GLN A 437 3.99 -6.80 11.60
CA GLN A 437 2.98 -7.30 12.56
C GLN A 437 3.35 -7.04 14.04
N VAL A 438 4.64 -7.11 14.38
CA VAL A 438 5.13 -6.80 15.75
C VAL A 438 4.85 -5.33 16.10
N ALA A 439 5.13 -4.42 15.15
CA ALA A 439 4.87 -2.99 15.34
C ALA A 439 3.37 -2.70 15.47
N ALA A 440 2.51 -3.42 14.75
CA ALA A 440 1.05 -3.31 14.90
C ALA A 440 0.59 -3.66 16.32
N LEU A 441 1.06 -4.78 16.88
CA LEU A 441 0.68 -5.22 18.22
C LEU A 441 1.15 -4.23 19.30
N VAL A 442 2.40 -3.76 19.20
CA VAL A 442 2.95 -2.76 20.13
C VAL A 442 2.18 -1.44 20.04
N TYR A 443 1.92 -0.96 18.82
CA TYR A 443 1.17 0.27 18.61
C TYR A 443 -0.25 0.19 19.17
N GLU A 444 -0.94 -0.95 18.98
CA GLU A 444 -2.29 -1.13 19.50
C GLU A 444 -2.35 -1.15 21.03
N VAL A 445 -1.35 -1.73 21.69
CA VAL A 445 -1.26 -1.72 23.16
C VAL A 445 -1.11 -0.29 23.68
N ILE A 446 -0.26 0.53 23.06
CA ILE A 446 -0.09 1.94 23.41
C ILE A 446 -1.33 2.76 23.06
N GLU A 447 -2.03 2.44 21.97
CA GLU A 447 -3.27 3.13 21.59
C GLU A 447 -4.44 2.83 22.54
N LYS A 448 -4.47 1.62 23.12
CA LYS A 448 -5.49 1.20 24.06
C LYS A 448 -5.20 1.68 25.49
N SER A 449 -3.98 2.10 25.82
CA SER A 449 -3.67 2.65 27.13
C SER A 449 -4.26 4.05 27.28
N GLN A 450 -4.86 4.34 28.44
CA GLN A 450 -5.39 5.67 28.75
C GLN A 450 -4.29 6.62 29.22
N GLU A 451 -3.20 6.06 29.74
CA GLU A 451 -2.02 6.76 30.25
C GLU A 451 -0.77 6.24 29.54
N ASP A 452 0.35 6.92 29.80
CA ASP A 452 1.66 6.55 29.30
C ASP A 452 2.06 5.15 29.81
N ILE A 453 2.38 4.26 28.89
CA ILE A 453 2.64 2.85 29.21
C ILE A 453 4.13 2.53 29.20
N LYS A 454 4.60 1.78 30.20
CA LYS A 454 6.02 1.40 30.31
C LYS A 454 6.35 0.22 29.41
N THR A 455 7.60 0.11 28.95
CA THR A 455 8.06 -1.01 28.11
C THR A 455 7.79 -2.39 28.75
N ILE A 456 7.89 -2.49 30.08
CA ILE A 456 7.61 -3.75 30.81
C ILE A 456 6.13 -4.14 30.74
N GLU A 457 5.23 -3.17 30.77
CA GLU A 457 3.79 -3.39 30.64
C GLU A 457 3.45 -3.78 29.21
N ILE A 458 4.05 -3.11 28.21
CA ILE A 458 3.93 -3.51 26.79
C ILE A 458 4.38 -4.97 26.60
N THR A 459 5.46 -5.37 27.28
CA THR A 459 5.96 -6.76 27.23
C THR A 459 4.97 -7.74 27.82
N ARG A 460 4.38 -7.41 28.97
CA ARG A 460 3.36 -8.25 29.62
C ARG A 460 2.09 -8.37 28.79
N GLU A 461 1.60 -7.26 28.22
CA GLU A 461 0.37 -7.25 27.43
C GLU A 461 0.51 -7.93 26.07
N THR A 462 1.62 -7.70 25.36
CA THR A 462 1.85 -8.32 24.04
C THR A 462 2.33 -9.76 24.12
N GLY A 463 3.06 -10.13 25.18
CA GLY A 463 3.72 -11.43 25.31
C GLY A 463 4.86 -11.64 24.31
N LEU A 464 5.42 -10.57 23.75
CA LEU A 464 6.51 -10.61 22.77
C LEU A 464 7.88 -10.47 23.43
N SER A 465 8.96 -10.84 22.71
CA SER A 465 10.32 -10.71 23.25
C SER A 465 10.71 -9.24 23.49
N PRO A 466 11.49 -8.92 24.55
CA PRO A 466 11.94 -7.55 24.82
C PRO A 466 12.69 -6.93 23.65
N THR A 467 13.49 -7.71 22.92
CA THR A 467 14.24 -7.26 21.74
C THR A 467 13.30 -6.87 20.59
N SER A 468 12.27 -7.69 20.31
CA SER A 468 11.26 -7.38 19.29
C SER A 468 10.48 -6.11 19.63
N ILE A 469 10.13 -5.93 20.90
CA ILE A 469 9.41 -4.74 21.39
C ILE A 469 10.29 -3.50 21.26
N LYS A 470 11.56 -3.57 21.67
CA LYS A 470 12.51 -2.46 21.52
C LYS A 470 12.61 -2.02 20.05
N ASN A 471 12.80 -2.97 19.14
CA ASN A 471 12.88 -2.67 17.70
C ASN A 471 11.58 -2.07 17.16
N ALA A 472 10.42 -2.58 17.60
CA ALA A 472 9.12 -2.04 17.21
C ALA A 472 8.90 -0.61 17.73
N LEU A 473 9.22 -0.33 19.00
CA LEU A 473 9.13 1.01 19.59
C LEU A 473 10.02 2.00 18.83
N GLU A 474 11.27 1.61 18.54
CA GLU A 474 12.18 2.43 17.75
C GLU A 474 11.66 2.71 16.33
N MET A 475 11.04 1.72 15.68
CA MET A 475 10.43 1.85 14.36
C MET A 475 9.25 2.83 14.41
N LEU A 476 8.29 2.61 15.31
CA LEU A 476 7.11 3.45 15.48
C LEU A 476 7.48 4.90 15.83
N GLN A 477 8.47 5.09 16.70
CA GLN A 477 8.97 6.41 17.06
C GLN A 477 9.60 7.12 15.85
N SER A 478 10.35 6.39 15.01
CA SER A 478 11.00 6.97 13.82
C SER A 478 10.01 7.49 12.77
N TRP A 479 8.79 6.96 12.77
CA TRP A 479 7.68 7.39 11.91
C TRP A 479 6.71 8.34 12.61
N ASN A 480 7.08 8.87 13.79
CA ASN A 480 6.24 9.75 14.61
C ASN A 480 4.86 9.17 14.92
N LEU A 481 4.75 7.85 15.06
CA LEU A 481 3.51 7.18 15.47
C LEU A 481 3.35 7.18 16.99
N ILE A 482 4.48 7.16 17.71
CA ILE A 482 4.55 7.20 19.18
C ILE A 482 5.62 8.20 19.62
N SER A 483 5.46 8.74 20.82
CA SER A 483 6.46 9.57 21.51
C SER A 483 6.89 8.91 22.82
N ARG A 484 8.11 9.23 23.26
CA ARG A 484 8.60 8.84 24.58
C ARG A 484 8.43 10.02 25.53
N THR A 485 7.77 9.78 26.65
CA THR A 485 7.61 10.72 27.76
C THR A 485 8.49 10.30 28.94
N GLU A 486 8.45 11.06 30.03
CA GLU A 486 9.13 10.68 31.29
C GLU A 486 8.47 9.45 31.94
N SER A 487 7.14 9.32 31.80
CA SER A 487 6.31 8.26 32.37
C SER A 487 6.26 6.99 31.52
N GLY A 488 6.51 7.06 30.21
CA GLY A 488 6.49 5.89 29.34
C GLY A 488 6.41 6.21 27.85
N TRP A 489 5.56 5.47 27.15
CA TRP A 489 5.26 5.66 25.74
C TRP A 489 3.81 6.12 25.57
N GLU A 490 3.62 7.10 24.70
CA GLU A 490 2.31 7.61 24.33
C GLU A 490 2.14 7.58 22.80
N ILE A 491 0.90 7.68 22.35
CA ILE A 491 0.60 7.93 20.95
C ILE A 491 0.93 9.38 20.58
N SER A 492 1.65 9.58 19.49
CA SER A 492 1.94 10.94 19.01
C SER A 492 0.67 11.65 18.51
N LYS A 493 0.45 12.90 18.94
CA LYS A 493 -0.68 13.74 18.48
C LYS A 493 -0.67 14.00 16.97
N ALA A 494 0.49 13.94 16.32
CA ALA A 494 0.64 14.13 14.88
C ALA A 494 0.44 12.84 14.07
N ARG A 495 0.02 11.73 14.70
CA ARG A 495 -0.11 10.43 14.03
C ARG A 495 -1.02 10.51 12.82
N ASN A 496 -0.59 9.87 11.73
CA ASN A 496 -1.46 9.63 10.60
C ASN A 496 -1.11 8.29 9.93
N LEU A 497 -1.75 7.22 10.41
CA LEU A 497 -1.56 5.87 9.89
C LEU A 497 -1.90 5.79 8.39
N ARG A 498 -2.90 6.55 7.93
CA ARG A 498 -3.31 6.55 6.53
C ARG A 498 -2.29 7.22 5.63
N SER A 499 -1.82 8.41 6.01
CA SER A 499 -0.78 9.11 5.25
C SER A 499 0.50 8.28 5.17
N LEU A 500 0.83 7.53 6.23
CA LEU A 500 1.97 6.60 6.18
C LEU A 500 1.71 5.38 5.31
N ALA A 501 0.50 4.81 5.33
CA ALA A 501 0.13 3.72 4.43
C ALA A 501 0.20 4.14 2.95
N ASP A 502 -0.33 5.33 2.63
CA ASP A 502 -0.24 5.93 1.30
C ASP A 502 1.22 6.22 0.92
N TYR A 503 2.01 6.74 1.86
CA TYR A 503 3.44 7.03 1.67
C TYR A 503 4.24 5.77 1.33
N PHE A 504 3.92 4.63 1.94
CA PHE A 504 4.56 3.36 1.64
C PHE A 504 3.97 2.65 0.41
N GLY A 505 2.99 3.23 -0.29
CA GLY A 505 2.33 2.57 -1.42
C GLY A 505 1.44 1.39 -1.03
N VAL A 506 1.10 1.24 0.26
CA VAL A 506 0.31 0.10 0.73
C VAL A 506 -1.13 0.19 0.25
N THR A 507 -1.68 1.40 0.21
CA THR A 507 -3.06 1.59 -0.23
C THR A 507 -3.22 1.14 -1.69
N GLU A 508 -2.24 1.44 -2.53
CA GLU A 508 -2.13 1.04 -3.93
C GLU A 508 -1.93 -0.48 -4.04
N SER A 509 -1.02 -1.07 -3.25
CA SER A 509 -0.81 -2.52 -3.20
C SER A 509 -2.07 -3.29 -2.78
N VAL A 510 -2.81 -2.79 -1.77
CA VAL A 510 -4.10 -3.36 -1.33
C VAL A 510 -5.14 -3.26 -2.45
N ALA A 511 -5.20 -2.14 -3.16
CA ALA A 511 -6.13 -1.94 -4.27
C ALA A 511 -5.81 -2.86 -5.45
N ALA A 512 -4.53 -3.03 -5.80
CA ALA A 512 -4.08 -3.95 -6.83
C ALA A 512 -4.39 -5.41 -6.47
N GLN A 513 -4.11 -5.82 -5.22
CA GLN A 513 -4.45 -7.14 -4.70
C GLN A 513 -5.97 -7.40 -4.78
N TYR A 514 -6.79 -6.41 -4.38
CA TYR A 514 -8.24 -6.51 -4.49
C TYR A 514 -8.71 -6.67 -5.94
N ALA A 515 -8.17 -5.86 -6.87
CA ALA A 515 -8.51 -5.93 -8.28
C ALA A 515 -8.14 -7.30 -8.89
N ALA A 516 -6.95 -7.82 -8.57
CA ALA A 516 -6.51 -9.15 -9.00
C ALA A 516 -7.44 -10.25 -8.47
N HIS A 517 -7.75 -10.24 -7.17
CA HIS A 517 -8.68 -11.20 -6.56
C HIS A 517 -10.10 -11.12 -7.15
N LYS A 518 -10.55 -9.90 -7.51
CA LYS A 518 -11.83 -9.71 -8.17
C LYS A 518 -11.83 -10.34 -9.56
N LYS A 519 -10.82 -10.05 -10.39
CA LYS A 519 -10.68 -10.64 -11.73
C LYS A 519 -10.65 -12.18 -11.67
N GLN A 520 -9.88 -12.75 -10.75
CA GLN A 520 -9.83 -14.20 -10.54
C GLN A 520 -11.19 -14.79 -10.16
N ARG A 521 -11.95 -14.10 -9.29
CA ARG A 521 -13.30 -14.52 -8.90
C ARG A 521 -14.28 -14.45 -10.08
N ASP A 522 -14.19 -13.40 -10.88
CA ASP A 522 -15.03 -13.23 -12.06
C ASP A 522 -14.77 -14.35 -13.08
N VAL A 523 -13.49 -14.73 -13.29
CA VAL A 523 -13.11 -15.88 -14.13
C VAL A 523 -13.68 -17.20 -13.58
N TRP A 524 -13.55 -17.43 -12.27
CA TRP A 524 -14.12 -18.63 -11.62
C TRP A 524 -15.65 -18.69 -11.75
N HIS A 525 -16.33 -17.57 -11.55
CA HIS A 525 -17.79 -17.50 -11.70
C HIS A 525 -18.22 -17.73 -13.14
N ALA A 526 -17.52 -17.15 -14.12
CA ALA A 526 -17.79 -17.38 -15.54
C ALA A 526 -17.60 -18.85 -15.91
N TRP A 527 -16.57 -19.49 -15.36
CA TRP A 527 -16.34 -20.93 -15.52
C TRP A 527 -17.49 -21.76 -14.94
N LEU A 528 -17.95 -21.44 -13.72
CA LEU A 528 -19.10 -22.12 -13.11
C LEU A 528 -20.36 -21.95 -13.98
N ASP A 529 -20.62 -20.73 -14.44
CA ASP A 529 -21.81 -20.41 -15.24
C ASP A 529 -21.80 -21.12 -16.60
N SER A 530 -20.63 -21.28 -17.21
CA SER A 530 -20.47 -22.03 -18.46
C SER A 530 -20.85 -23.52 -18.31
N ARG A 531 -20.64 -24.09 -17.12
CA ARG A 531 -20.94 -25.51 -16.84
C ARG A 531 -22.34 -25.73 -16.29
N VAL A 532 -22.90 -24.76 -15.55
CA VAL A 532 -24.31 -24.79 -15.11
C VAL A 532 -25.28 -24.76 -16.30
N ASN A 533 -24.90 -24.11 -17.41
CA ASN A 533 -25.70 -24.09 -18.64
C ASN A 533 -25.49 -25.30 -19.58
N THR A 534 -24.49 -26.15 -19.32
CA THR A 534 -24.21 -27.35 -20.15
C THR A 534 -24.91 -28.59 -19.60
N PHE A 535 -25.19 -28.62 -18.28
CA PHE A 535 -25.95 -29.68 -17.63
C PHE A 535 -27.27 -29.11 -17.13
N GLY A 536 -28.33 -29.27 -17.93
CA GLY A 536 -29.67 -28.90 -17.53
C GLY A 536 -30.02 -29.54 -16.19
N THR A 537 -30.23 -28.70 -15.18
CA THR A 537 -30.60 -29.11 -13.82
C THR A 537 -29.60 -30.10 -13.21
N LEU A 538 -28.61 -29.60 -12.48
CA LEU A 538 -27.94 -30.42 -11.46
C LEU A 538 -29.00 -30.83 -10.43
N ALA A 539 -29.66 -31.95 -10.70
CA ALA A 539 -30.11 -32.85 -9.66
C ALA A 539 -28.93 -33.01 -8.71
N LEU A 540 -29.20 -32.82 -7.41
CA LEU A 540 -28.30 -33.04 -6.29
C LEU A 540 -27.24 -34.08 -6.64
N MET A 541 -26.02 -33.62 -6.93
CA MET A 541 -24.90 -34.53 -7.15
C MET A 541 -24.63 -35.23 -5.83
N THR A 542 -25.02 -36.50 -5.79
CA THR A 542 -24.66 -37.48 -4.77
C THR A 542 -23.15 -37.73 -4.79
N ASP A 543 -22.61 -38.17 -3.65
CA ASP A 543 -21.22 -38.18 -3.19
C ASP A 543 -20.14 -38.91 -4.04
N ASP A 544 -20.39 -39.24 -5.31
CA ASP A 544 -19.53 -40.15 -6.08
C ASP A 544 -18.73 -39.50 -7.24
N TYR A 545 -18.65 -38.17 -7.30
CA TYR A 545 -17.79 -37.52 -8.32
C TYR A 545 -16.35 -37.36 -7.81
N GLU A 546 -15.48 -38.30 -8.14
CA GLU A 546 -14.03 -38.18 -7.95
C GLU A 546 -13.52 -36.97 -8.76
N TYR A 547 -13.10 -35.91 -8.07
CA TYR A 547 -12.40 -34.79 -8.69
C TYR A 547 -11.05 -35.27 -9.24
N SER A 548 -10.86 -35.21 -10.56
CA SER A 548 -9.53 -35.35 -11.16
C SER A 548 -8.84 -33.98 -11.21
N ASP A 549 -7.51 -33.94 -10.98
CA ASP A 549 -6.72 -32.69 -11.08
C ASP A 549 -6.81 -32.02 -12.46
N ALA A 550 -7.26 -32.74 -13.49
CA ALA A 550 -7.48 -32.23 -14.84
C ALA A 550 -8.77 -31.38 -14.97
N ASP A 551 -9.70 -31.48 -14.02
CA ASP A 551 -10.99 -30.77 -14.04
C ASP A 551 -10.95 -29.41 -13.33
N ILE A 552 -9.90 -29.16 -12.55
CA ILE A 552 -9.60 -27.87 -11.94
C ILE A 552 -8.96 -27.00 -13.02
N PRO A 553 -9.39 -25.74 -13.24
CA PRO A 553 -8.64 -24.83 -14.09
C PRO A 553 -7.23 -24.73 -13.52
N PHE A 554 -6.26 -25.37 -14.18
CA PHE A 554 -4.85 -25.21 -13.91
C PHE A 554 -4.59 -23.72 -13.85
N TRP A 555 -4.32 -23.19 -12.66
CA TRP A 555 -3.82 -21.84 -12.51
C TRP A 555 -2.55 -21.83 -13.35
N PRO A 556 -2.44 -21.02 -14.42
CA PRO A 556 -1.15 -20.92 -15.06
C PRO A 556 -0.22 -20.42 -13.97
N ASP A 557 0.77 -21.23 -13.62
CA ASP A 557 2.03 -20.72 -13.13
C ASP A 557 2.42 -19.68 -14.16
N THR A 558 2.17 -18.41 -13.87
CA THR A 558 2.66 -17.32 -14.70
C THR A 558 4.16 -17.32 -14.50
N ASP A 559 4.85 -18.14 -15.29
CA ASP A 559 6.23 -17.89 -15.64
C ASP A 559 6.26 -16.51 -16.31
N PRO A 560 7.02 -15.52 -15.80
CA PRO A 560 6.98 -14.15 -16.30
C PRO A 560 7.49 -13.98 -17.74
N HIS A 561 7.92 -15.06 -18.40
CA HIS A 561 8.66 -15.02 -19.65
C HIS A 561 8.07 -15.93 -20.73
N GLU A 562 6.78 -15.81 -21.06
CA GLU A 562 6.31 -16.25 -22.38
C GLU A 562 4.95 -15.64 -22.75
N ILE A 563 4.98 -14.42 -23.30
CA ILE A 563 3.92 -13.95 -24.19
C ILE A 563 4.62 -13.45 -25.46
N THR A 564 4.91 -14.38 -26.37
CA THR A 564 5.12 -14.02 -27.78
C THR A 564 3.79 -14.09 -28.51
N LEU A 565 3.54 -13.08 -29.34
CA LEU A 565 2.33 -12.80 -30.11
C LEU A 565 2.02 -13.82 -31.24
N ALA A 566 2.31 -15.11 -31.05
CA ALA A 566 2.27 -16.11 -32.12
C ALA A 566 1.15 -17.17 -32.04
N SER A 567 0.30 -17.20 -31.00
CA SER A 567 -0.69 -18.28 -30.83
C SER A 567 -2.14 -17.95 -31.24
N LEU A 568 -2.37 -16.88 -32.00
CA LEU A 568 -3.73 -16.47 -32.43
C LEU A 568 -4.05 -16.70 -33.91
N THR A 569 -3.29 -17.53 -34.64
CA THR A 569 -3.71 -17.95 -35.99
C THR A 569 -3.43 -19.43 -36.26
N LEU A 570 -4.45 -20.08 -36.83
CA LEU A 570 -4.52 -21.42 -37.41
C LEU A 570 -4.62 -22.62 -36.46
N ARG A 571 -5.84 -23.15 -36.33
CA ARG A 571 -6.25 -24.34 -37.13
C ARG A 571 -7.77 -24.49 -37.18
N ILE A 572 -8.29 -24.26 -38.38
CA ILE A 572 -9.49 -24.87 -38.95
C ILE A 572 -9.25 -26.38 -39.02
N GLY A 573 -10.28 -27.20 -38.85
CA GLY A 573 -10.24 -28.59 -39.27
C GLY A 573 -11.49 -29.38 -38.94
N ALA A 574 -12.52 -29.24 -39.79
CA ALA A 574 -13.61 -30.18 -40.12
C ALA A 574 -14.91 -29.41 -40.40
#